data_AF-A0A9P6SMN0-F1
#
_entry.id   AF-A0A9P6SMN0-F1
#
_cell.length_a   1.000
_cell.length_b   1.000
_cell.length_c   1.000
_cell.angle_alpha   90.00
_cell.angle_beta   90.00
_cell.angle_gamma   90.00
#
_symmetry.space_group_name_H-M   'P 1'
#
loop_
_entity.id
_entity.type
_entity.pdbx_description
1 polymer ?
#
loop_
_entity_poly.entity_id
_entity_poly.type
_entity_poly.pdbx_seq_one_letter_code
_entity_poly.pdbx_strand_id
1 'polypeptide(L)'
;MAYKVSHKLTIINHDISLFLEYNLGTIRQEWSLGADWPGEVVLKQLVLHACGLFIWAATTCRFIREGKRFARTRLDTILKASSSAVTAPEKHLNEIYLAVLKHSISSEYSEEEKEYHSGIALTSFHLLIKQDIKPSKGSCRRDI
;
A
#
# COMPACT_ATOMS: atom_id res chain seq x y z
N MET A 1 -26.61 -8.38 -7.41
CA MET A 1 -25.13 -8.52 -7.50
C MET A 1 -24.34 -7.36 -6.90
N ALA A 2 -24.92 -6.15 -6.72
CA ALA A 2 -24.21 -4.99 -6.15
C ALA A 2 -23.78 -5.14 -4.67
N TYR A 3 -24.58 -5.83 -3.83
CA TYR A 3 -24.29 -6.01 -2.40
C TYR A 3 -22.99 -6.80 -2.14
N LYS A 4 -22.67 -7.78 -3.00
CA LYS A 4 -21.49 -8.65 -2.83
C LYS A 4 -20.19 -7.91 -3.16
N VAL A 5 -20.24 -6.96 -4.09
CA VAL A 5 -19.11 -6.09 -4.43
C VAL A 5 -18.86 -5.05 -3.33
N SER A 6 -19.93 -4.44 -2.80
CA SER A 6 -19.83 -3.47 -1.71
C SER A 6 -19.25 -4.09 -0.44
N HIS A 7 -19.69 -5.31 -0.08
CA HIS A 7 -19.15 -6.05 1.08
C HIS A 7 -17.66 -6.39 0.94
N LYS A 8 -17.21 -6.81 -0.25
CA LYS A 8 -15.79 -7.08 -0.50
C LYS A 8 -14.92 -5.83 -0.36
N LEU A 9 -15.40 -4.68 -0.83
CA LEU A 9 -14.66 -3.42 -0.72
C LEU A 9 -14.54 -2.95 0.74
N THR A 10 -15.55 -3.19 1.57
CA THR A 10 -15.49 -2.90 3.01
C THR A 10 -14.41 -3.71 3.71
N ILE A 11 -14.32 -5.01 3.44
CA ILE A 11 -13.27 -5.88 4.00
C ILE A 11 -11.89 -5.40 3.55
N ILE A 12 -11.71 -5.16 2.24
CA ILE A 12 -10.43 -4.70 1.69
C ILE A 12 -9.99 -3.38 2.32
N ASN A 13 -10.91 -2.41 2.46
CA ASN A 13 -10.59 -1.12 3.08
C ASN A 13 -10.24 -1.25 4.57
N HIS A 14 -10.89 -2.18 5.28
CA HIS A 14 -10.55 -2.48 6.67
C HIS A 14 -9.14 -3.06 6.78
N ASP A 15 -8.80 -4.04 5.95
CA ASP A 15 -7.48 -4.65 5.93
C ASP A 15 -6.38 -3.65 5.53
N ILE A 16 -6.66 -2.74 4.60
CA ILE A 16 -5.76 -1.63 4.24
C ILE A 16 -5.59 -0.67 5.43
N SER A 17 -6.67 -0.38 6.18
CA SER A 17 -6.58 0.47 7.38
C SER A 17 -5.65 -0.15 8.41
N LEU A 18 -5.80 -1.44 8.71
CA LEU A 18 -4.93 -2.17 9.64
C LEU A 18 -3.48 -2.20 9.16
N PHE A 19 -3.27 -2.44 7.86
CA PHE A 19 -1.94 -2.43 7.27
C PHE A 19 -1.26 -1.07 7.40
N LEU A 20 -1.97 0.02 7.09
CA LEU A 20 -1.46 1.39 7.18
C LEU A 20 -1.20 1.78 8.63
N GLU A 21 -2.12 1.48 9.53
CA GLU A 21 -1.99 1.77 10.97
C GLU A 21 -0.74 1.10 11.56
N TYR A 22 -0.54 -0.18 11.28
CA TYR A 22 0.64 -0.92 11.73
C TYR A 22 1.94 -0.29 11.19
N ASN A 23 2.02 -0.07 9.87
CA ASN A 23 3.25 0.41 9.25
C ASN A 23 3.58 1.87 9.62
N LEU A 24 2.58 2.74 9.70
CA LEU A 24 2.74 4.12 10.15
C LEU A 24 3.08 4.15 11.65
N GLY A 25 2.51 3.23 12.45
CA GLY A 25 2.91 3.02 13.84
C GLY A 25 4.40 2.69 14.00
N THR A 26 4.94 1.80 13.16
CA THR A 26 6.38 1.51 13.13
C THR A 26 7.21 2.73 12.73
N ILE A 27 6.81 3.44 11.68
CA ILE A 27 7.50 4.66 11.23
C ILE A 27 7.50 5.74 12.32
N ARG A 28 6.38 5.89 13.05
CA ARG A 28 6.28 6.81 14.19
C ARG A 28 7.35 6.51 15.24
N GLN A 29 7.55 5.23 15.56
CA GLN A 29 8.55 4.79 16.54
C GLN A 29 9.97 4.96 16.01
N GLU A 30 10.25 4.58 14.76
CA GLU A 30 11.56 4.70 14.12
C GLU A 30 12.07 6.15 14.10
N TRP A 31 11.17 7.12 13.92
CA TRP A 31 11.53 8.54 13.75
C TRP A 31 11.07 9.43 14.90
N SER A 32 10.66 8.85 16.04
CA SER A 32 10.19 9.56 17.24
C SER A 32 9.15 10.65 16.95
N LEU A 33 8.18 10.33 16.09
CA LEU A 33 7.09 11.25 15.75
C LEU A 33 6.06 11.32 16.89
N GLY A 34 5.25 12.38 16.90
CA GLY A 34 4.22 12.59 17.92
C GLY A 34 3.26 11.40 18.07
N ALA A 35 2.76 11.17 19.29
CA ALA A 35 1.88 10.05 19.61
C ALA A 35 0.58 10.06 18.78
N ASP A 36 0.13 11.25 18.42
CA ASP A 36 -1.02 11.57 17.58
C ASP A 36 -0.78 11.37 16.07
N TRP A 37 0.46 11.15 15.65
CA TRP A 37 0.81 10.96 14.24
C TRP A 37 0.52 9.52 13.77
N PRO A 38 -0.06 9.31 12.57
CA PRO A 38 -0.51 10.31 11.59
C PRO A 38 -1.90 10.91 11.89
N GLY A 39 -2.65 10.32 12.82
CA GLY A 39 -4.00 10.72 13.20
C GLY A 39 -5.07 9.95 12.41
N GLU A 40 -6.23 9.74 13.04
CA GLU A 40 -7.32 8.93 12.48
C GLU A 40 -7.87 9.50 11.16
N VAL A 41 -7.97 10.84 11.06
CA VAL A 41 -8.46 11.52 9.86
C VAL A 41 -7.53 11.26 8.66
N VAL A 42 -6.23 11.36 8.89
CA VAL A 42 -5.23 11.11 7.84
C VAL A 42 -5.24 9.64 7.44
N LEU A 43 -5.35 8.72 8.40
CA LEU A 43 -5.46 7.30 8.11
C LEU A 43 -6.65 7.00 7.19
N LYS A 44 -7.83 7.56 7.49
CA LYS A 44 -9.04 7.41 6.64
C LYS A 44 -8.84 7.97 5.23
N GLN A 45 -8.13 9.09 5.08
CA GLN A 45 -7.80 9.65 3.76
C GLN A 45 -6.88 8.73 2.97
N LEU A 46 -5.86 8.15 3.61
CA LEU A 46 -4.97 7.20 2.96
C LEU A 46 -5.70 5.92 2.51
N VAL A 47 -6.64 5.41 3.31
CA VAL A 47 -7.51 4.29 2.91
C VAL A 47 -8.36 4.64 1.69
N LEU A 48 -8.92 5.85 1.66
CA LEU A 48 -9.69 6.33 0.50
C LEU A 48 -8.82 6.43 -0.75
N HIS A 49 -7.61 6.99 -0.64
CA HIS A 49 -6.68 7.11 -1.76
C HIS A 49 -6.17 5.77 -2.26
N ALA A 50 -6.04 4.79 -1.37
CA ALA A 50 -5.66 3.44 -1.77
C ALA A 50 -6.68 2.81 -2.75
N CYS A 51 -7.95 3.22 -2.73
CA CYS A 51 -8.99 2.67 -3.61
C CYS A 51 -9.03 1.12 -3.66
N GLY A 52 -8.70 0.46 -2.54
CA GLY A 52 -8.60 -1.01 -2.44
C GLY A 52 -7.24 -1.61 -2.83
N LEU A 53 -6.21 -0.78 -3.07
CA LEU A 53 -4.89 -1.21 -3.54
C LEU A 53 -3.86 -1.28 -2.39
N PHE A 54 -3.51 -2.48 -1.95
CA PHE A 54 -2.42 -2.70 -0.99
C PHE A 54 -1.06 -2.21 -1.49
N ILE A 55 -0.84 -2.23 -2.80
CA ILE A 55 0.42 -1.78 -3.42
C ILE A 55 0.57 -0.28 -3.25
N TRP A 56 -0.52 0.46 -3.39
CA TRP A 56 -0.54 1.89 -3.11
C TRP A 56 -0.19 2.13 -1.63
N ALA A 57 -0.85 1.41 -0.72
CA ALA A 57 -0.59 1.53 0.72
C ALA A 57 0.88 1.20 1.08
N ALA A 58 1.43 0.11 0.55
CA ALA A 58 2.81 -0.30 0.78
C ALA A 58 3.82 0.70 0.20
N THR A 59 3.56 1.21 -1.00
CA THR A 59 4.41 2.22 -1.66
C THR A 59 4.40 3.53 -0.87
N THR A 60 3.23 3.96 -0.40
CA THR A 60 3.07 5.10 0.49
C THR A 60 3.85 4.94 1.78
N CYS A 61 3.74 3.80 2.47
CA CYS A 61 4.51 3.50 3.67
C CYS A 61 6.02 3.55 3.43
N ARG A 62 6.50 2.94 2.33
CA ARG A 62 7.92 2.96 1.95
C ARG A 62 8.40 4.39 1.66
N PHE A 63 7.63 5.15 0.88
CA PHE A 63 7.89 6.55 0.60
C PHE A 63 8.01 7.34 1.90
N ILE A 64 7.05 7.25 2.81
CA ILE A 64 7.11 7.99 4.08
C ILE A 64 8.35 7.58 4.90
N ARG A 65 8.61 6.27 5.05
CA ARG A 65 9.73 5.73 5.84
C ARG A 65 11.09 6.19 5.33
N GLU A 66 11.31 6.14 4.01
CA GLU A 66 12.56 6.58 3.38
C GLU A 66 12.82 8.09 3.56
N GLY A 67 11.77 8.86 3.88
CA GLY A 67 11.90 10.29 4.20
C GLY A 67 12.68 10.55 5.50
N LYS A 68 12.82 9.54 6.37
CA LYS A 68 13.48 9.67 7.68
C LYS A 68 12.87 10.82 8.48
N ARG A 69 13.68 11.82 8.87
CA ARG A 69 13.24 13.07 9.52
C ARG A 69 12.18 13.85 8.74
N PHE A 70 12.04 13.62 7.44
CA PHE A 70 11.05 14.25 6.56
C PHE A 70 9.79 13.40 6.37
N ALA A 71 9.59 12.33 7.15
CA ALA A 71 8.41 11.47 7.06
C ALA A 71 7.09 12.27 7.11
N ARG A 72 6.99 13.26 8.01
CA ARG A 72 5.84 14.15 8.10
C ARG A 72 5.64 14.95 6.81
N THR A 73 6.69 15.58 6.31
CA THR A 73 6.64 16.36 5.06
C THR A 73 6.25 15.49 3.87
N ARG A 74 6.73 14.24 3.79
CA ARG A 74 6.37 13.30 2.73
C ARG A 74 4.90 12.87 2.81
N LEU A 75 4.38 12.64 4.01
CA LEU A 75 2.96 12.39 4.22
C LEU A 75 2.12 13.59 3.73
N ASP A 76 2.50 14.81 4.09
CA ASP A 76 1.80 16.02 3.63
C ASP A 76 1.83 16.16 2.10
N THR A 77 2.95 15.81 1.46
CA THR A 77 3.07 15.81 0.00
C THR A 77 2.12 14.81 -0.64
N ILE A 78 1.97 13.60 -0.07
CA ILE A 78 1.02 12.60 -0.56
C ILE A 78 -0.41 13.15 -0.46
N LEU A 79 -0.80 13.68 0.70
CA LEU A 79 -2.15 14.22 0.90
C LEU A 79 -2.46 15.41 -0.03
N LYS A 80 -1.47 16.28 -0.27
CA LYS A 80 -1.62 17.40 -1.23
C LYS A 80 -1.73 16.91 -2.66
N ALA A 81 -0.89 15.96 -3.08
CA ALA A 81 -0.92 15.39 -4.43
C ALA A 81 -2.27 14.72 -4.70
N SER A 82 -2.83 14.01 -3.72
CA SER A 82 -4.12 13.33 -3.84
C SER A 82 -5.33 14.27 -3.76
N SER A 83 -5.18 15.51 -3.28
CA SER A 83 -6.23 16.53 -3.29
C SER A 83 -6.43 17.16 -4.68
N SER A 84 -5.38 17.14 -5.51
CA SER A 84 -5.40 17.61 -6.88
C SER A 84 -6.00 16.53 -7.78
N ALA A 85 -7.34 16.46 -7.79
CA ALA A 85 -8.18 15.68 -8.71
C ALA A 85 -7.58 14.36 -9.21
N VAL A 86 -8.02 13.23 -8.63
CA VAL A 86 -7.78 11.85 -9.11
C VAL A 86 -7.59 11.85 -10.62
N THR A 87 -6.34 11.77 -11.06
CA THR A 87 -6.04 11.97 -12.47
C THR A 87 -6.42 10.69 -13.19
N ALA A 88 -6.98 10.82 -14.39
CA ALA A 88 -7.33 9.70 -15.27
C ALA A 88 -6.31 8.52 -15.30
N PRO A 89 -4.97 8.73 -15.23
CA PRO A 89 -4.01 7.63 -15.13
C PRO A 89 -4.12 6.76 -13.86
N GLU A 90 -4.51 7.29 -12.71
CA GLU A 90 -4.65 6.50 -11.47
C GLU A 90 -5.88 5.58 -11.54
N LYS A 91 -6.96 6.07 -12.15
CA LYS A 91 -8.15 5.28 -12.43
C LYS A 91 -7.84 4.16 -13.44
N HIS A 92 -7.06 4.45 -14.47
CA HIS A 92 -6.64 3.46 -15.46
C HIS A 92 -5.75 2.37 -14.86
N LEU A 93 -4.81 2.73 -13.98
CA LEU A 93 -4.02 1.75 -13.24
C LEU A 93 -4.90 0.87 -12.35
N ASN A 94 -5.89 1.46 -11.66
CA ASN A 94 -6.81 0.69 -10.82
C ASN A 94 -7.66 -0.28 -11.66
N GLU A 95 -8.11 0.12 -12.84
CA GLU A 95 -8.83 -0.74 -13.78
C GLU A 95 -7.97 -1.92 -14.27
N ILE A 96 -6.70 -1.68 -14.61
CA ILE A 96 -5.76 -2.75 -14.98
C ILE A 96 -5.51 -3.69 -13.81
N TYR A 97 -5.26 -3.16 -12.60
CA TYR A 97 -5.06 -3.97 -11.41
C TYR A 97 -6.27 -4.84 -11.08
N LEU A 98 -7.47 -4.26 -11.11
CA LEU A 98 -8.72 -4.98 -10.89
C LEU A 98 -8.98 -6.01 -11.98
N ALA A 99 -8.64 -5.72 -13.24
CA ALA A 99 -8.75 -6.67 -14.34
C ALA A 99 -7.81 -7.86 -14.11
N VAL A 100 -6.54 -7.61 -13.80
CA VAL A 100 -5.54 -8.65 -13.50
C VAL A 100 -5.98 -9.46 -12.29
N LEU A 101 -6.29 -8.84 -11.15
CA LEU A 101 -6.76 -9.53 -9.94
C LEU A 101 -8.00 -10.39 -10.21
N LYS A 102 -8.99 -9.88 -10.97
CA LYS A 102 -10.20 -10.65 -11.31
C LYS A 102 -9.91 -11.84 -12.22
N HIS A 103 -8.97 -11.71 -13.17
CA HIS A 103 -8.64 -12.79 -14.10
C HIS A 103 -7.65 -13.80 -13.50
N SER A 104 -6.79 -13.37 -12.58
CA SER A 104 -5.94 -14.25 -11.78
C SER A 104 -6.75 -15.12 -10.81
N ILE A 105 -7.96 -14.68 -10.46
CA ILE A 105 -8.93 -15.45 -9.69
C ILE A 105 -9.99 -15.98 -10.67
N SER A 106 -9.59 -16.87 -11.59
CA SER A 106 -10.54 -17.49 -12.53
C SER A 106 -11.68 -18.23 -11.80
N SER A 107 -12.87 -18.22 -12.39
CA SER A 107 -14.07 -18.91 -11.91
C SER A 107 -14.02 -20.44 -12.09
N GLU A 108 -12.96 -20.97 -12.70
CA GLU A 108 -12.78 -22.40 -12.98
C GLU A 108 -11.99 -23.17 -11.91
N TYR A 109 -11.51 -22.50 -10.86
CA TYR A 109 -10.84 -23.20 -9.76
C TYR A 109 -11.85 -23.85 -8.80
N SER A 110 -11.61 -25.13 -8.47
CA SER A 110 -12.32 -25.81 -7.37
C SER A 110 -12.06 -25.07 -6.06
N GLU A 111 -12.98 -25.16 -5.08
CA GLU A 111 -12.85 -24.47 -3.79
C GLU A 111 -11.53 -24.81 -3.06
N GLU A 112 -10.94 -25.99 -3.34
CA GLU A 112 -9.67 -26.45 -2.78
C GLU A 112 -8.44 -25.78 -3.42
N GLU A 113 -8.50 -25.39 -4.69
CA GLU A 113 -7.34 -24.81 -5.41
C GLU A 113 -7.18 -23.30 -5.25
N LYS A 114 -8.25 -22.60 -4.83
CA LYS A 114 -8.25 -21.15 -4.57
C LYS A 114 -7.34 -20.77 -3.40
N GLU A 115 -7.21 -21.65 -2.41
CA GLU A 115 -6.35 -21.44 -1.24
C GLU A 115 -4.86 -21.46 -1.63
N TYR A 116 -4.49 -22.34 -2.57
CA TYR A 116 -3.12 -22.51 -3.05
C TYR A 116 -2.68 -21.42 -4.05
N HIS A 117 -3.58 -21.00 -4.96
CA HIS A 117 -3.27 -19.95 -5.95
C HIS A 117 -3.13 -18.56 -5.33
N SER A 118 -3.81 -18.27 -4.21
CA SER A 118 -3.60 -17.04 -3.45
C SER A 118 -2.14 -16.90 -2.98
N GLY A 119 -1.50 -18.02 -2.60
CA GLY A 119 -0.11 -18.06 -2.17
C GLY A 119 0.89 -17.83 -3.31
N ILE A 120 0.65 -18.39 -4.48
CA ILE A 120 1.57 -18.27 -5.63
C ILE A 120 1.55 -16.85 -6.21
N ALA A 121 0.39 -16.21 -6.31
CA ALA A 121 0.28 -14.82 -6.75
C ALA A 121 1.02 -13.86 -5.81
N LEU A 122 0.95 -14.09 -4.48
CA LEU A 122 1.71 -13.35 -3.48
C LEU A 122 3.22 -13.59 -3.58
N THR A 123 3.64 -14.79 -3.99
CA THR A 123 5.05 -15.15 -4.11
C THR A 123 5.67 -14.50 -5.35
N SER A 124 4.94 -14.47 -6.47
CA SER A 124 5.34 -13.75 -7.69
C SER A 124 5.36 -12.22 -7.47
N PHE A 125 4.42 -11.68 -6.69
CA PHE A 125 4.45 -10.27 -6.28
C PHE A 125 5.61 -9.96 -5.32
N HIS A 126 5.93 -10.87 -4.40
CA HIS A 126 7.10 -10.77 -3.52
C HIS A 126 8.42 -10.76 -4.30
N LEU A 127 8.52 -11.50 -5.42
CA LEU A 127 9.70 -11.47 -6.30
C LEU A 127 9.83 -10.15 -7.08
N LEU A 128 8.73 -9.58 -7.57
CA LEU A 128 8.74 -8.28 -8.25
C LEU A 128 9.22 -7.15 -7.33
N ILE A 129 8.79 -7.15 -6.07
CA ILE A 129 9.24 -6.16 -5.08
C ILE A 129 10.73 -6.34 -4.72
N LYS A 130 11.28 -7.56 -4.80
CA LYS A 130 12.72 -7.79 -4.55
C LYS A 130 13.63 -7.33 -5.68
N GLN A 131 13.18 -7.29 -6.93
CA GLN A 131 14.02 -6.83 -8.05
C GLN A 131 14.25 -5.31 -8.05
N ASP A 132 13.33 -4.52 -7.49
CA ASP A 132 13.50 -3.07 -7.31
C ASP A 132 14.31 -2.69 -6.06
N ILE A 133 14.60 -3.64 -5.16
CA ILE A 133 15.41 -3.43 -3.95
C ILE A 133 16.79 -4.08 -4.16
N LYS A 134 17.59 -3.53 -5.07
CA LYS A 134 19.05 -3.66 -4.96
C LYS A 134 19.57 -2.49 -4.13
N PRO A 135 20.03 -2.69 -2.88
CA PRO A 135 20.60 -1.60 -2.10
C PRO A 135 21.93 -1.17 -2.73
N SER A 136 22.01 0.09 -3.15
CA SER A 136 23.29 0.76 -3.41
C SER A 136 24.05 0.84 -2.09
N LYS A 137 25.13 0.07 -1.95
CA LYS A 137 26.02 0.13 -0.79
C LYS A 137 26.77 1.47 -0.80
N GLY A 138 26.22 2.45 -0.09
CA GLY A 138 26.93 3.68 0.26
C GLY A 138 27.98 3.40 1.33
N SER A 139 29.23 3.23 0.91
CA SER A 139 30.41 3.28 1.78
C SER A 139 30.62 4.72 2.22
N CYS A 140 30.58 4.99 3.53
CA CYS A 140 31.14 6.20 4.10
C CYS A 140 32.09 5.80 5.24
N ARG A 141 33.39 5.89 4.94
CA ARG A 141 34.49 5.93 5.91
C ARG A 141 34.19 6.98 6.97
N ARG A 142 34.50 6.66 8.22
CA ARG A 142 34.93 7.68 9.18
C ARG A 142 36.29 7.26 9.71
N ASP A 143 37.27 8.00 9.21
CA ASP A 143 38.61 8.09 9.76
C ASP A 143 38.52 8.66 11.19
N ILE A 144 39.27 8.05 12.12
CA ILE A 144 39.76 8.66 13.36
C ILE A 144 41.28 8.54 13.29
#